data_AF-A0A7S0CJV9-F1
#
_entry.id   AF-A0A7S0CJV9-F1
#
_cell.length_a   1.000
_cell.length_b   1.000
_cell.length_c   1.000
_cell.angle_alpha   90.00
_cell.angle_beta   90.00
_cell.angle_gamma   90.00
#
_symmetry.space_group_name_H-M   'P 1'
#
loop_
_entity.id
_entity.type
_entity.pdbx_description
1 polymer ?
#
loop_
_entity_poly.entity_id
_entity_poly.type
_entity_poly.pdbx_seq_one_letter_code
_entity_poly.pdbx_strand_id
1 'polypeptide(L)'
;TFNLSVKWDQISKKGRDKLISMFSGYKQPQSFVHDVLHHVEQFLQNQSQNNHETNTSTIITMDNLNQWDGGDLRRLVSAFLGARFPMTLALNKSDFPSAKHHIKTIKDALPIHGARAGVALSAREEMNFVR
;
A
#
# COMPACT_ATOMS: atom_id res chain seq x y z
N THR A 1 -10.28 4.40 -17.93
CA THR A 1 -9.96 4.58 -16.50
C THR A 1 -9.84 3.23 -15.82
N PHE A 2 -8.64 2.84 -15.37
CA PHE A 2 -8.35 1.55 -14.71
C PHE A 2 -8.64 1.64 -13.20
N ASN A 3 -9.87 1.97 -12.83
CA ASN A 3 -10.25 2.00 -11.42
C ASN A 3 -10.77 0.62 -11.01
N LEU A 4 -10.03 -0.05 -10.12
CA LEU A 4 -10.40 -1.37 -9.58
C LEU A 4 -11.74 -1.33 -8.85
N SER A 5 -12.04 -0.27 -8.10
CA SER A 5 -13.28 -0.18 -7.32
C SER A 5 -14.51 -0.13 -8.21
N VAL A 6 -14.45 0.64 -9.30
CA VAL A 6 -15.56 0.78 -10.26
C VAL A 6 -15.86 -0.53 -10.99
N LYS A 7 -14.85 -1.39 -11.15
CA LYS A 7 -14.97 -2.65 -11.89
C LYS A 7 -15.00 -3.87 -10.97
N TRP A 8 -15.11 -3.67 -9.66
CA TRP A 8 -14.93 -4.75 -8.68
C TRP A 8 -15.90 -5.90 -8.91
N ASP A 9 -17.18 -5.62 -9.12
CA ASP A 9 -18.21 -6.64 -9.37
C ASP A 9 -17.93 -7.52 -10.59
N GLN A 10 -17.26 -6.97 -11.61
CA GLN A 10 -16.86 -7.73 -12.80
C GLN A 10 -15.59 -8.54 -12.54
N ILE A 11 -14.68 -8.00 -11.73
CA ILE A 11 -13.42 -8.63 -11.36
C ILE A 11 -13.69 -9.81 -10.43
N SER A 12 -14.52 -9.63 -9.41
CA SER A 12 -14.84 -10.65 -8.41
C SER A 12 -15.48 -11.89 -9.04
N LYS A 13 -16.38 -11.69 -10.01
CA LYS A 13 -17.02 -12.77 -10.79
C LYS A 13 -16.08 -13.50 -11.74
N LYS A 14 -15.11 -12.79 -12.34
CA LYS A 14 -14.14 -13.37 -13.28
C LYS A 14 -12.89 -13.91 -12.60
N GLY A 15 -12.73 -13.64 -11.30
CA GLY A 15 -11.67 -14.17 -10.48
C GLY A 15 -10.29 -13.56 -10.75
N ARG A 16 -9.28 -14.32 -10.32
CA ARG A 16 -7.87 -13.91 -10.23
C ARG A 16 -7.28 -13.41 -11.54
N ASP A 17 -7.53 -14.08 -12.65
CA ASP A 17 -6.96 -13.70 -13.96
C ASP A 17 -7.42 -12.32 -14.39
N LYS A 18 -8.70 -11.99 -14.11
CA LYS A 18 -9.22 -10.66 -14.41
C LYS A 18 -8.57 -9.61 -13.53
N LEU A 19 -8.37 -9.89 -12.25
CA LEU A 19 -7.68 -9.01 -11.33
C LEU A 19 -6.24 -8.72 -11.80
N ILE A 20 -5.48 -9.76 -12.13
CA ILE A 20 -4.11 -9.62 -12.67
C ILE A 20 -4.12 -8.78 -13.96
N SER A 21 -5.06 -9.02 -14.86
CA SER A 21 -5.18 -8.25 -16.11
C SER A 21 -5.40 -6.76 -15.86
N MET A 22 -6.05 -6.37 -14.76
CA MET A 22 -6.26 -4.97 -14.41
C MET A 22 -4.97 -4.24 -14.05
N PHE A 23 -3.95 -4.97 -13.59
CA PHE A 23 -2.64 -4.41 -13.26
C PHE A 23 -1.70 -4.30 -14.48
N SER A 24 -2.03 -4.95 -15.61
CA SER A 24 -1.21 -4.88 -16.83
C SER A 24 -1.06 -3.46 -17.39
N GLY A 25 -2.07 -2.60 -17.19
CA GLY A 25 -2.05 -1.19 -17.61
C GLY A 25 -0.98 -0.34 -16.91
N TYR A 26 -0.36 -0.84 -15.84
CA TYR A 26 0.68 -0.14 -15.11
C TYR A 26 2.10 -0.43 -15.63
N LYS A 27 2.28 -1.18 -16.72
CA LYS A 27 3.62 -1.49 -17.28
C LYS A 27 4.57 -2.12 -16.24
N GLN A 28 4.09 -3.09 -15.47
CA GLN A 28 4.95 -3.92 -14.62
C GLN A 28 5.08 -5.31 -15.20
N PRO A 29 6.20 -6.02 -14.91
CA PRO A 29 6.27 -7.45 -15.11
C PRO A 29 5.11 -8.16 -14.41
N GLN A 30 4.61 -9.25 -15.01
CA GLN A 30 3.59 -10.07 -14.36
C GLN A 30 4.08 -10.64 -13.03
N SER A 31 5.35 -11.04 -12.96
CA SER A 31 5.98 -11.51 -11.72
C SER A 31 5.80 -10.53 -10.56
N PHE A 32 6.02 -9.23 -10.80
CA PHE A 32 5.81 -8.19 -9.78
C PHE A 32 4.37 -8.16 -9.26
N VAL A 33 3.38 -8.27 -10.16
CA VAL A 33 1.96 -8.29 -9.77
C VAL A 33 1.65 -9.55 -8.97
N HIS A 34 2.16 -10.70 -9.40
CA HIS A 34 2.01 -11.97 -8.69
C HIS A 34 2.63 -11.92 -7.30
N ASP A 35 3.82 -11.33 -7.15
CA ASP A 35 4.50 -11.18 -5.86
C ASP A 35 3.67 -10.31 -4.91
N VAL A 36 3.18 -9.16 -5.38
CA VAL A 36 2.31 -8.29 -4.56
C VAL A 36 1.05 -9.03 -4.12
N LEU A 37 0.37 -9.73 -5.04
CA LEU A 37 -0.82 -10.51 -4.71
C LEU A 37 -0.49 -11.60 -3.69
N HIS A 38 0.60 -12.33 -3.87
CA HIS A 38 1.03 -13.39 -2.95
C HIS A 38 1.25 -12.86 -1.53
N HIS A 39 1.93 -11.72 -1.37
CA HIS A 39 2.15 -11.12 -0.05
C HIS A 39 0.85 -10.62 0.61
N VAL A 40 -0.07 -10.08 -0.18
CA VAL A 40 -1.40 -9.65 0.32
C VAL A 40 -2.21 -10.86 0.78
N GLU A 41 -2.20 -11.95 0.01
CA GLU A 41 -2.88 -13.19 0.36
C GLU A 41 -2.34 -13.79 1.66
N GLN A 42 -1.01 -13.86 1.83
CA GLN A 42 -0.39 -14.28 3.09
C GLN A 42 -0.80 -13.39 4.27
N PHE A 43 -0.84 -12.07 4.07
CA PHE A 43 -1.24 -11.14 5.12
C PHE A 43 -2.70 -11.36 5.56
N LEU A 44 -3.62 -11.54 4.60
CA LEU A 44 -5.04 -11.78 4.90
C LEU A 44 -5.25 -13.12 5.60
N GLN A 45 -4.53 -14.17 5.20
CA GLN A 45 -4.57 -15.48 5.86
C GLN A 45 -4.11 -15.39 7.33
N ASN A 46 -3.02 -14.66 7.59
CA ASN A 46 -2.51 -14.47 8.95
C ASN A 46 -3.46 -13.63 9.83
N GLN A 47 -4.18 -12.66 9.26
CA GLN A 47 -5.19 -11.88 9.97
C GLN A 47 -6.40 -12.76 10.38
N SER A 48 -6.85 -13.64 9.49
CA SER A 48 -7.96 -14.55 9.80
C SER A 48 -7.62 -15.56 10.90
N GLN A 49 -6.35 -15.98 11.03
CA GLN A 49 -5.91 -16.86 12.12
C GLN A 49 -5.89 -16.17 13.49
N ASN A 50 -5.59 -14.87 13.54
CA ASN A 50 -5.52 -14.12 14.79
C ASN A 50 -6.90 -13.73 15.35
N ASN A 51 -7.95 -13.67 14.51
CA ASN A 51 -9.32 -13.27 14.90
C ASN A 51 -10.20 -14.47 15.32
N HIS A 52 -9.62 -15.41 16.08
CA HIS A 52 -10.15 -16.74 16.40
C HIS A 52 -11.35 -16.76 17.38
N GLU A 53 -12.36 -15.91 17.21
CA GLU A 53 -13.54 -15.87 18.11
C GLU A 53 -14.89 -16.22 17.46
N THR A 54 -14.97 -16.54 16.17
CA THR A 54 -16.23 -17.06 15.60
C THR A 54 -16.01 -18.21 14.62
N ASN A 55 -16.84 -19.26 14.75
CA ASN A 55 -16.76 -20.59 14.14
C ASN A 55 -16.92 -20.65 12.59
N THR A 56 -16.36 -19.70 11.86
CA THR A 56 -16.36 -19.74 10.38
C THR A 56 -15.07 -19.11 9.88
N SER A 57 -13.99 -19.89 9.90
CA SER A 57 -12.71 -19.52 9.28
C SER A 57 -12.88 -19.53 7.75
N THR A 58 -13.50 -18.50 7.20
CA THR A 58 -13.48 -18.24 5.75
C THR A 58 -12.05 -17.90 5.35
N ILE A 59 -11.40 -18.85 4.69
CA ILE A 59 -10.07 -18.63 4.11
C ILE A 59 -10.24 -17.62 2.97
N ILE A 60 -9.83 -16.38 3.21
CA ILE A 60 -9.83 -15.32 2.20
C ILE A 60 -8.65 -15.62 1.25
N THR A 61 -8.98 -16.18 0.09
CA THR A 61 -8.01 -16.45 -0.99
C THR A 61 -8.24 -15.50 -2.16
N MET A 62 -7.23 -15.39 -3.02
CA MET A 62 -7.35 -14.68 -4.31
C MET A 62 -8.32 -15.37 -5.28
N ASP A 63 -8.71 -16.62 -5.00
CA ASP A 63 -9.69 -17.38 -5.78
C ASP A 63 -11.13 -17.07 -5.33
N ASN A 64 -11.31 -16.52 -4.13
CA ASN A 64 -12.60 -16.16 -3.55
C ASN A 64 -12.80 -14.65 -3.45
N LEU A 65 -12.51 -13.91 -4.53
CA LEU A 65 -12.64 -12.44 -4.58
C LEU A 65 -14.04 -11.91 -4.21
N ASN A 66 -15.08 -12.74 -4.30
CA ASN A 66 -16.44 -12.38 -3.88
C ASN A 66 -16.58 -12.19 -2.35
N GLN A 67 -15.66 -12.73 -1.56
CA GLN A 67 -15.65 -12.61 -0.10
C GLN A 67 -14.86 -11.39 0.41
N TRP A 68 -14.15 -10.71 -0.49
CA TRP A 68 -13.34 -9.55 -0.15
C TRP A 68 -14.21 -8.33 0.10
N ASP A 69 -13.87 -7.59 1.14
CA ASP A 69 -14.49 -6.31 1.42
C ASP A 69 -13.73 -5.13 0.80
N GLY A 70 -14.26 -3.91 0.97
CA GLY A 70 -13.60 -2.71 0.50
C GLY A 70 -12.25 -2.43 1.20
N GLY A 71 -12.05 -2.95 2.41
CA GLY A 71 -10.79 -2.91 3.14
C GLY A 71 -9.73 -3.77 2.48
N ASP A 72 -10.07 -4.98 2.06
CA ASP A 72 -9.16 -5.91 1.36
C ASP A 72 -8.71 -5.32 0.02
N LEU A 73 -9.64 -4.74 -0.73
CA LEU A 73 -9.30 -4.02 -1.96
C LEU A 73 -8.34 -2.84 -1.68
N ARG A 74 -8.60 -2.05 -0.63
CA ARG A 74 -7.70 -0.94 -0.25
C ARG A 74 -6.32 -1.44 0.19
N ARG A 75 -6.23 -2.56 0.91
CA ARG A 75 -4.96 -3.19 1.30
C ARG A 75 -4.18 -3.62 0.07
N LEU A 76 -4.82 -4.28 -0.90
CA LEU A 76 -4.19 -4.66 -2.16
C LEU A 76 -3.65 -3.44 -2.93
N VAL A 77 -4.48 -2.40 -3.08
CA VAL A 77 -4.07 -1.17 -3.77
C VAL A 77 -2.91 -0.50 -3.03
N SER A 78 -2.97 -0.42 -1.70
CA SER A 78 -1.91 0.15 -0.86
C SER A 78 -0.60 -0.63 -1.00
N ALA A 79 -0.65 -1.97 -0.96
CA ALA A 79 0.51 -2.83 -1.14
C ALA A 79 1.13 -2.67 -2.54
N PHE A 80 0.29 -2.65 -3.59
CA PHE A 80 0.75 -2.43 -4.95
C PHE A 80 1.42 -1.07 -5.12
N LEU A 81 0.81 0.01 -4.62
CA LEU A 81 1.38 1.36 -4.68
C LEU A 81 2.68 1.45 -3.89
N GLY A 82 2.74 0.87 -2.69
CA GLY A 82 3.94 0.88 -1.85
C GLY A 82 5.11 0.12 -2.46
N ALA A 83 4.86 -1.01 -3.14
CA ALA A 83 5.89 -1.76 -3.84
C ALA A 83 6.35 -1.07 -5.13
N ARG A 84 5.40 -0.50 -5.88
CA ARG A 84 5.66 0.12 -7.19
C ARG A 84 6.31 1.49 -7.09
N PHE A 85 5.86 2.27 -6.12
CA PHE A 85 6.31 3.64 -5.89
C PHE A 85 6.89 3.73 -4.48
N PRO A 86 8.12 3.25 -4.25
CA PRO A 86 8.80 3.47 -2.99
C PRO A 86 8.87 4.96 -2.69
N MET A 87 8.22 5.39 -1.61
CA MET A 87 8.17 6.78 -1.20
C MET A 87 8.98 7.00 0.07
N THR A 88 9.66 8.14 0.12
CA THR A 88 10.30 8.67 1.32
C THR A 88 9.77 10.08 1.55
N LEU A 89 9.51 10.44 2.80
CA LEU A 89 9.07 11.80 3.13
C LEU A 89 10.30 12.70 3.31
N ALA A 90 10.39 13.73 2.47
CA ALA A 90 11.25 14.88 2.72
C ALA A 90 10.54 15.81 3.71
N LEU A 91 10.90 15.75 4.98
CA LEU A 91 10.35 16.57 6.05
C LEU A 91 11.03 17.94 6.02
N ASN A 92 10.59 18.76 5.07
CA ASN A 92 11.15 20.08 4.81
C ASN A 92 10.92 21.05 5.98
N LYS A 93 11.75 22.10 6.05
CA LYS A 93 11.76 23.16 7.09
C LYS A 93 12.37 22.72 8.43
N SER A 94 13.33 21.80 8.40
CA SER A 94 14.04 21.36 9.62
C SER A 94 14.87 22.47 10.29
N ASP A 95 15.10 23.58 9.59
CA ASP A 95 15.78 24.79 10.07
C ASP A 95 14.97 25.57 11.13
N PHE A 96 13.67 25.33 11.25
CA PHE A 96 12.84 25.99 12.26
C PHE A 96 12.97 25.33 13.64
N PRO A 97 13.10 26.09 14.74
CA PRO A 97 13.21 25.52 16.09
C PRO A 97 12.03 24.61 16.48
N SER A 98 10.82 24.93 16.04
CA SER A 98 9.60 24.14 16.28
C SER A 98 9.55 22.83 15.49
N ALA A 99 10.35 22.68 14.43
CA ALA A 99 10.28 21.53 13.53
C ALA A 99 10.63 20.21 14.22
N LYS A 100 11.48 20.23 15.26
CA LYS A 100 11.94 19.02 15.97
C LYS A 100 10.78 18.18 16.50
N HIS A 101 9.77 18.81 17.11
CA HIS A 101 8.61 18.09 17.65
C HIS A 101 7.77 17.48 16.52
N HIS A 102 7.49 18.25 15.46
CA HIS A 102 6.71 17.77 14.32
C HIS A 102 7.40 16.64 13.56
N ILE A 103 8.71 16.74 13.33
CA ILE A 103 9.52 15.70 12.70
C ILE A 103 9.45 14.42 13.52
N LYS A 104 9.59 14.50 14.84
CA LYS A 104 9.47 13.33 15.73
C LYS A 104 8.09 12.69 15.60
N THR A 105 7.03 13.47 15.74
CA THR A 105 5.64 12.97 15.64
C THR A 105 5.37 12.29 14.30
N ILE A 106 5.84 12.86 13.19
CA ILE A 106 5.66 12.25 11.86
C ILE A 106 6.46 10.96 11.74
N LYS A 107 7.72 10.94 12.20
CA LYS A 107 8.56 9.74 12.16
C LYS A 107 7.99 8.60 13.01
N ASP A 108 7.47 8.92 14.20
CA ASP A 108 6.85 7.95 15.11
C ASP A 108 5.56 7.36 14.53
N ALA A 109 4.88 8.09 13.65
CA ALA A 109 3.68 7.63 12.96
C ALA A 109 3.94 6.85 11.66
N LEU A 110 5.20 6.69 11.23
CA LEU A 110 5.54 5.88 10.05
C LEU A 110 5.27 4.39 10.31
N PRO A 111 4.82 3.63 9.30
CA PRO A 111 4.63 4.04 7.91
C PRO A 111 3.29 4.76 7.65
N ILE A 112 3.33 5.83 6.84
CA ILE A 112 2.13 6.60 6.43
C ILE A 112 2.02 6.54 4.90
N HIS A 113 0.86 6.12 4.39
CA HIS A 113 0.56 6.07 2.94
C HIS A 113 1.64 5.38 2.08
N GLY A 114 2.33 4.37 2.64
CA GLY A 114 3.39 3.63 1.94
C GLY A 114 4.79 4.23 2.08
N ALA A 115 4.95 5.43 2.65
CA ALA A 115 6.26 5.95 3.00
C ALA A 115 6.76 5.30 4.29
N ARG A 116 7.98 4.76 4.26
CA ARG A 116 8.60 4.04 5.38
C ARG A 116 9.71 4.83 6.07
N ALA A 117 10.20 5.86 5.41
CA ALA A 117 11.27 6.70 5.91
C ALA A 117 10.86 8.17 5.81
N GLY A 118 11.32 8.94 6.79
CA GLY A 118 11.23 10.40 6.79
C GLY A 118 12.61 10.99 7.05
N VAL A 119 13.04 11.90 6.18
CA VAL A 119 14.34 12.58 6.31
C VAL A 119 14.07 14.05 6.58
N ALA A 120 14.63 14.56 7.67
CA ALA A 120 14.57 15.99 8.00
C ALA A 120 15.48 16.75 7.04
N LEU A 121 14.94 17.77 6.38
CA LEU A 121 15.66 18.55 5.36
C LEU A 121 15.30 20.03 5.47
N SER A 122 16.20 20.89 4.99
CA SER A 122 15.94 22.31 4.79
C SER A 122 16.24 22.69 3.34
N ALA A 123 15.21 22.73 2.50
CA ALA A 123 15.37 23.14 1.11
C ALA A 123 15.99 24.55 1.00
N ARG A 124 15.76 25.42 1.99
CA ARG A 124 16.38 26.75 2.06
C ARG A 124 17.89 26.67 2.23
N GLU A 125 18.36 25.83 3.14
CA GLU A 125 19.80 25.65 3.39
C GLU A 125 20.47 24.97 2.19
N GLU A 126 19.84 23.95 1.61
CA GLU A 126 20.34 23.26 0.41
C GLU A 126 20.49 24.20 -0.80
N MET A 127 19.53 25.12 -1.01
CA MET A 127 19.62 26.10 -2.10
C MET A 127 20.77 27.10 -1.94
N ASN A 128 21.27 27.32 -0.72
CA ASN A 128 22.45 28.18 -0.51
C ASN A 128 23.75 27.48 -0.92
N PHE A 129 23.78 26.15 -0.93
CA PHE A 129 24.96 25.37 -1.32
C PHE A 129 25.13 25.27 -2.85
N VAL A 130 24.07 25.46 -3.62
CA VAL A 130 24.07 25.40 -5.10
C VAL A 130 24.41 26.76 -5.74
N ARG A 131 24.69 27.79 -4.95
CA ARG A 131 25.13 29.12 -5.41
C ARG A 131 26.64 29.27 -5.29
#